data_AF-A0A968BW99-F1
#
_entry.id   AF-A0A968BW99-F1
#
_cell.length_a   1.000
_cell.length_b   1.000
_cell.length_c   1.000
_cell.angle_alpha   90.00
_cell.angle_beta   90.00
_cell.angle_gamma   90.00
#
_symmetry.space_group_name_H-M   'P 1'
#
loop_
_entity.id
_entity.type
_entity.pdbx_description
1 polymer ?
#
loop_
_entity_poly.entity_id
_entity_poly.type
_entity_poly.pdbx_seq_one_letter_code
_entity_poly.pdbx_strand_id
1 'polypeptide(L)'
;MELKTLVFERAGEHNTDATLQLVKDRALALGVKQVVVASSHGHTARRAHALLAPAGIQIIAVSICHSWESEGWVMAAETKAELAGMGVTVHTGIHALGDGVGSAFSDKFGGRVPQEIVRDTLYRFSQGMKVAVECALMAADAGLLDMGQEI
;
A
#
# COMPACT_ATOMS: atom_id res chain seq x y z
N MET A 1 18.49 19.67 8.68
CA MET A 1 17.68 19.02 7.62
C MET A 1 16.26 19.50 7.79
N GLU A 2 15.68 20.10 6.76
CA GLU A 2 14.28 20.52 6.77
C GLU A 2 13.40 19.46 6.11
N LEU A 3 12.21 19.22 6.67
CA LEU A 3 11.25 18.23 6.18
C LEU A 3 9.95 18.94 5.85
N LYS A 4 9.45 18.74 4.63
CA LYS A 4 8.12 19.18 4.22
C LYS A 4 7.13 18.04 4.40
N THR A 5 6.04 18.30 5.11
CA THR A 5 4.93 17.37 5.32
C THR A 5 3.63 18.06 4.93
N LEU A 6 2.76 17.33 4.22
CA LEU A 6 1.40 17.79 3.93
C LEU A 6 0.43 17.14 4.92
N VAL A 7 -0.48 17.94 5.46
CA VAL A 7 -1.60 17.48 6.28
C VAL A 7 -2.88 17.84 5.55
N PHE A 8 -3.66 16.82 5.19
CA PHE A 8 -4.93 17.00 4.50
C PHE A 8 -6.04 17.20 5.52
N GLU A 9 -6.94 18.14 5.27
CA GLU A 9 -8.09 18.41 6.14
C GLU A 9 -9.07 17.22 6.16
N ARG A 10 -9.20 16.52 5.04
CA ARG A 10 -10.12 15.38 4.87
C ARG A 10 -9.41 14.22 4.22
N ALA A 11 -9.79 13.01 4.61
CA ALA A 11 -9.37 11.79 3.92
C ALA A 11 -10.14 11.62 2.60
N GLY A 12 -9.54 10.93 1.63
CA GLY A 12 -10.21 10.54 0.39
C GLY A 12 -9.31 10.56 -0.85
N GLU A 13 -9.86 10.04 -1.94
CA GLU A 13 -9.17 9.89 -3.23
C GLU A 13 -8.70 11.22 -3.86
N HIS A 14 -9.36 12.34 -3.54
CA HIS A 14 -9.00 13.67 -4.04
C HIS A 14 -7.57 14.09 -3.63
N ASN A 15 -6.98 13.45 -2.62
CA ASN A 15 -5.60 13.71 -2.18
C ASN A 15 -4.55 12.91 -2.96
N THR A 16 -4.95 11.91 -3.78
CA THR A 16 -4.05 10.94 -4.40
C THR A 16 -2.92 11.60 -5.19
N ASP A 17 -3.23 12.60 -6.00
CA ASP A 17 -2.22 13.31 -6.79
C ASP A 17 -1.21 14.05 -5.93
N ALA A 18 -1.71 14.83 -4.96
CA ALA A 18 -0.86 15.59 -4.07
C ALA A 18 0.04 14.67 -3.24
N THR A 19 -0.49 13.52 -2.80
CA THR A 19 0.29 12.47 -2.12
C THR A 19 1.36 11.89 -3.03
N LEU A 20 1.02 11.46 -4.25
CA LEU A 20 1.98 10.86 -5.18
C LEU A 20 3.06 11.85 -5.63
N GLN A 21 2.71 13.13 -5.78
CA GLN A 21 3.68 14.17 -6.07
C GLN A 21 4.67 14.36 -4.91
N LEU A 22 4.18 14.39 -3.66
CA LEU A 22 5.06 14.47 -2.49
C LEU A 22 5.95 13.24 -2.35
N VAL A 23 5.41 12.04 -2.66
CA VAL A 23 6.19 10.79 -2.72
C VAL A 23 7.30 10.89 -3.76
N LYS A 24 7.01 11.37 -4.97
CA LYS A 24 8.02 11.56 -6.02
C LYS A 24 9.14 12.49 -5.55
N ASP A 25 8.77 13.67 -5.04
CA ASP A 25 9.76 14.67 -4.61
C ASP A 25 10.65 14.11 -3.50
N ARG A 26 10.05 13.40 -2.54
CA ARG A 26 10.76 12.75 -1.44
C ARG A 26 11.67 11.62 -1.92
N ALA A 27 11.16 10.73 -2.78
CA ALA A 27 11.92 9.60 -3.29
C ALA A 27 13.15 10.07 -4.08
N LEU A 28 13.01 11.13 -4.89
CA LEU A 28 14.13 11.73 -5.61
C LEU A 28 15.15 12.36 -4.66
N ALA A 29 14.70 13.09 -3.63
CA ALA A 29 15.58 13.71 -2.66
C ALA A 29 16.40 12.70 -1.84
N LEU A 30 15.83 11.51 -1.57
CA LEU A 30 16.48 10.44 -0.80
C LEU A 30 17.17 9.39 -1.68
N GLY A 31 16.98 9.44 -3.00
CA GLY A 31 17.49 8.42 -3.92
C GLY A 31 16.76 7.07 -3.85
N VAL A 32 15.54 7.03 -3.31
CA VAL A 32 14.69 5.83 -3.24
C VAL A 32 14.33 5.36 -4.65
N LYS A 33 14.44 4.05 -4.89
CA LYS A 33 14.24 3.43 -6.22
C LYS A 33 13.05 2.48 -6.29
N GLN A 34 12.37 2.24 -5.19
CA GLN A 34 11.21 1.37 -5.12
C GLN A 34 10.14 2.03 -4.24
N VAL A 35 8.88 1.94 -4.65
CA VAL A 35 7.75 2.52 -3.92
C VAL A 35 6.62 1.49 -3.86
N VAL A 36 6.08 1.29 -2.67
CA VAL A 36 4.90 0.44 -2.44
C VAL A 36 3.63 1.30 -2.43
N VAL A 37 2.63 0.90 -3.20
CA VAL A 37 1.31 1.56 -3.21
C VAL A 37 0.19 0.56 -2.97
N ALA A 38 -0.75 0.93 -2.10
CA ALA A 38 -2.02 0.21 -1.98
C ALA A 38 -2.93 0.57 -3.16
N SER A 39 -3.48 -0.43 -3.84
CA SER A 39 -4.33 -0.21 -5.01
C SER A 39 -5.25 -1.38 -5.27
N SER A 40 -6.49 -1.31 -4.78
CA SER A 40 -7.52 -2.34 -4.94
C SER A 40 -7.95 -2.53 -6.41
N HIS A 41 -8.35 -1.46 -7.08
CA HIS A 41 -8.84 -1.50 -8.47
C HIS A 41 -7.83 -1.02 -9.53
N GLY A 42 -6.57 -0.82 -9.14
CA GLY A 42 -5.48 -0.42 -10.05
C GLY A 42 -5.34 1.09 -10.31
N HIS A 43 -6.33 1.93 -9.95
CA HIS A 43 -6.29 3.37 -10.21
C HIS A 43 -5.03 4.06 -9.66
N THR A 44 -4.74 3.86 -8.36
CA THR A 44 -3.56 4.45 -7.71
C THR A 44 -2.26 3.93 -8.32
N ALA A 45 -2.18 2.63 -8.64
CA ALA A 45 -1.01 2.04 -9.26
C ALA A 45 -0.70 2.63 -10.65
N ARG A 46 -1.72 2.87 -11.49
CA ARG A 46 -1.56 3.53 -12.79
C ARG A 46 -0.98 4.92 -12.66
N ARG A 47 -1.50 5.70 -11.72
CA ARG A 47 -1.05 7.09 -11.48
C ARG A 47 0.36 7.13 -10.91
N ALA A 48 0.65 6.26 -9.95
CA ALA A 48 1.98 6.10 -9.38
C ALA A 48 3.00 5.76 -10.48
N HIS A 49 2.70 4.76 -11.30
CA HIS A 49 3.54 4.38 -12.43
C HIS A 49 3.78 5.55 -13.40
N ALA A 50 2.71 6.20 -13.87
CA ALA A 50 2.82 7.33 -14.80
C ALA A 50 3.70 8.47 -14.26
N LEU A 51 3.68 8.70 -12.94
CA LEU A 51 4.40 9.81 -12.31
C LEU A 51 5.86 9.47 -11.94
N LEU A 52 6.09 8.26 -11.44
CA LEU A 52 7.33 7.83 -10.78
C LEU A 52 8.24 7.00 -11.70
N ALA A 53 7.68 6.17 -12.57
CA ALA A 53 8.46 5.30 -13.46
C ALA A 53 9.40 6.08 -14.40
N PRO A 54 9.04 7.28 -14.95
CA PRO A 54 9.96 8.08 -15.73
C PRO A 54 11.23 8.51 -14.98
N ALA A 55 11.21 8.48 -13.65
CA ALA A 55 12.38 8.76 -12.82
C ALA A 55 13.16 7.51 -12.39
N GLY A 56 12.82 6.35 -12.98
CA GLY A 56 13.45 5.06 -12.67
C GLY A 56 13.06 4.49 -11.31
N ILE A 57 11.89 4.86 -10.78
CA ILE A 57 11.35 4.32 -9.53
C ILE A 57 10.41 3.15 -9.87
N GLN A 58 10.72 1.98 -9.33
CA GLN A 58 9.90 0.78 -9.46
C GLN A 58 8.65 0.87 -8.59
N ILE A 59 7.51 0.45 -9.14
CA ILE A 59 6.23 0.43 -8.41
C ILE A 59 5.84 -0.99 -8.05
N ILE A 60 5.56 -1.19 -6.77
CA ILE A 60 4.99 -2.41 -6.21
C ILE A 60 3.57 -2.08 -5.74
N ALA A 61 2.57 -2.55 -6.47
CA ALA A 61 1.18 -2.39 -6.12
C ALA A 61 0.70 -3.58 -5.26
N VAL A 62 0.29 -3.29 -4.03
CA VAL A 62 -0.39 -4.27 -3.17
C VAL A 62 -1.90 -4.12 -3.35
N SER A 63 -2.52 -5.18 -3.86
CA SER A 63 -3.97 -5.31 -4.03
C SER A 63 -4.60 -5.99 -2.82
N ILE A 64 -5.87 -5.71 -2.59
CA ILE A 64 -6.64 -6.32 -1.50
C ILE A 64 -6.82 -7.82 -1.72
N CYS A 65 -6.91 -8.59 -0.63
CA CYS A 65 -7.05 -10.04 -0.70
C CYS A 65 -8.46 -10.50 -1.18
N HIS A 66 -8.55 -11.73 -1.68
CA HIS A 66 -9.81 -12.32 -2.19
C HIS A 66 -10.89 -12.54 -1.11
N SER A 67 -10.55 -12.43 0.18
CA SER A 67 -11.57 -12.45 1.24
C SER A 67 -12.55 -11.27 1.16
N TRP A 68 -12.25 -10.26 0.35
CA TRP A 68 -13.07 -9.06 0.13
C TRP A 68 -13.81 -9.07 -1.23
N GLU A 69 -13.98 -10.23 -1.87
CA GLU A 69 -14.73 -10.36 -3.13
C GLU A 69 -16.18 -9.88 -3.02
N SER A 70 -16.85 -10.12 -1.88
CA SER A 70 -18.24 -9.70 -1.66
C SER A 70 -18.43 -8.18 -1.75
N GLU A 71 -17.38 -7.41 -1.43
CA GLU A 71 -17.41 -5.95 -1.49
C GLU A 71 -17.07 -5.42 -2.89
N GLY A 72 -16.68 -6.29 -3.84
CA GLY A 72 -16.25 -5.90 -5.17
C GLY A 72 -14.93 -5.13 -5.17
N TRP A 73 -14.08 -5.34 -4.16
CA TRP A 73 -12.82 -4.61 -4.00
C TRP A 73 -11.62 -5.27 -4.66
N VAL A 74 -11.75 -6.55 -5.02
CA VAL A 74 -10.65 -7.33 -5.58
C VAL A 74 -10.31 -6.87 -6.99
N MET A 75 -9.01 -6.80 -7.28
CA MET A 75 -8.50 -6.41 -8.59
C MET A 75 -8.91 -7.44 -9.65
N ALA A 76 -9.53 -6.97 -10.74
CA ALA A 76 -9.83 -7.82 -11.89
C ALA A 76 -8.54 -8.37 -12.54
N ALA A 77 -8.61 -9.60 -13.08
CA ALA A 77 -7.45 -10.26 -13.69
C ALA A 77 -6.86 -9.45 -14.85
N GLU A 78 -7.72 -8.82 -15.65
CA GLU A 78 -7.35 -7.95 -16.78
C GLU A 78 -6.61 -6.70 -16.28
N THR A 79 -7.08 -6.10 -15.19
CA THR A 79 -6.43 -4.94 -14.56
C THR A 79 -5.04 -5.29 -14.06
N LYS A 80 -4.90 -6.48 -13.44
CA LYS A 80 -3.61 -7.00 -12.96
C LYS A 80 -2.65 -7.28 -14.10
N ALA A 81 -3.12 -7.91 -15.18
CA ALA A 81 -2.33 -8.19 -16.37
C ALA A 81 -1.87 -6.88 -17.06
N GLU A 82 -2.75 -5.89 -17.16
CA GLU A 82 -2.41 -4.56 -17.70
C GLU A 82 -1.29 -3.89 -16.88
N LEU A 83 -1.42 -3.85 -15.54
CA LEU A 83 -0.40 -3.29 -14.65
C LEU A 83 0.95 -4.01 -14.80
N ALA A 84 0.94 -5.34 -14.83
CA ALA A 84 2.14 -6.13 -15.05
C ALA A 84 2.78 -5.82 -16.42
N GLY A 85 1.99 -5.66 -17.47
CA GLY A 85 2.45 -5.26 -18.81
C GLY A 85 3.09 -3.86 -18.84
N MET A 86 2.71 -2.98 -17.91
CA MET A 86 3.35 -1.66 -17.73
C MET A 86 4.67 -1.75 -16.95
N GLY A 87 5.01 -2.89 -16.36
CA GLY A 87 6.18 -3.05 -15.49
C GLY A 87 5.90 -2.80 -14.01
N VAL A 88 4.62 -2.73 -13.60
CA VAL A 88 4.24 -2.67 -12.19
C VAL A 88 4.19 -4.08 -11.61
N THR A 89 4.90 -4.32 -10.51
CA THR A 89 4.77 -5.57 -9.75
C THR A 89 3.45 -5.54 -8.97
N VAL A 90 2.57 -6.51 -9.17
CA VAL A 90 1.29 -6.58 -8.44
C VAL A 90 1.27 -7.77 -7.48
N HIS A 91 1.11 -7.49 -6.19
CA HIS A 91 1.00 -8.48 -5.13
C HIS A 91 -0.43 -8.56 -4.57
N THR A 92 -0.85 -9.78 -4.25
CA THR A 92 -2.11 -10.07 -3.55
C THR A 92 -1.78 -11.10 -2.48
N GLY A 93 -2.10 -10.82 -1.22
CA GLY A 93 -1.74 -11.67 -0.09
C GLY A 93 -2.59 -11.38 1.13
N ILE A 94 -2.36 -12.10 2.23
CA ILE A 94 -3.05 -11.85 3.50
C ILE A 94 -2.63 -10.48 4.04
N HIS A 95 -3.60 -9.72 4.58
CA HIS A 95 -3.33 -8.46 5.24
C HIS A 95 -2.43 -8.69 6.48
N ALA A 96 -1.25 -8.08 6.50
CA ALA A 96 -0.26 -8.34 7.56
C ALA A 96 -0.72 -7.88 8.96
N LEU A 97 -1.63 -6.89 9.03
CA LEU A 97 -2.06 -6.28 10.29
C LEU A 97 -3.55 -6.50 10.60
N GLY A 98 -4.20 -7.49 9.99
CA GLY A 98 -5.60 -7.83 10.27
C GLY A 98 -6.19 -8.83 9.30
N ASP A 99 -7.47 -9.15 9.45
CA ASP A 99 -8.30 -9.92 8.49
C ASP A 99 -7.73 -11.32 8.11
N GLY A 100 -6.81 -11.83 8.93
CA GLY A 100 -6.24 -13.17 8.83
C GLY A 100 -6.80 -14.10 9.91
N VAL A 101 -6.10 -15.22 10.13
CA VAL A 101 -6.51 -16.24 11.12
C VAL A 101 -6.70 -15.65 12.52
N GLY A 102 -5.79 -14.78 12.96
CA GLY A 102 -5.89 -14.16 14.28
C GLY A 102 -7.13 -13.28 14.47
N SER A 103 -7.53 -12.55 13.42
CA SER A 103 -8.76 -11.74 13.44
C SER A 103 -10.00 -12.62 13.43
N ALA A 104 -10.02 -13.69 12.63
CA ALA A 104 -11.13 -14.64 12.62
C ALA A 104 -11.38 -15.28 14.01
N PHE A 105 -10.31 -15.54 14.78
CA PHE A 105 -10.44 -16.01 16.17
C PHE A 105 -10.96 -14.91 17.10
N SER A 106 -10.42 -13.69 16.99
CA SER A 106 -10.84 -12.55 17.80
C SER A 106 -12.33 -12.22 17.57
N ASP A 107 -12.81 -12.27 16.33
CA ASP A 107 -14.21 -12.04 15.96
C ASP A 107 -15.16 -13.11 16.54
N LYS A 108 -14.74 -14.38 16.49
CA LYS A 108 -15.59 -15.51 16.91
C LYS A 108 -15.61 -15.73 18.42
N PHE A 109 -14.46 -15.56 19.07
CA PHE A 109 -14.26 -15.95 20.47
C PHE A 109 -13.98 -14.76 21.40
N GLY A 110 -13.87 -13.55 20.87
CA GLY A 110 -13.43 -12.38 21.61
C GLY A 110 -11.92 -12.38 21.86
N GLY A 111 -11.45 -11.34 22.55
CA GLY A 111 -10.02 -11.09 22.74
C GLY A 111 -9.43 -10.24 21.62
N ARG A 112 -8.09 -10.11 21.63
CA ARG A 112 -7.33 -9.37 20.62
C ARG A 112 -6.00 -10.04 20.36
N VAL A 113 -5.63 -10.13 19.10
CA VAL A 113 -4.30 -10.59 18.68
C VAL A 113 -3.34 -9.40 18.54
N PRO A 114 -2.02 -9.58 18.77
CA PRO A 114 -1.07 -8.46 18.81
C PRO A 114 -1.09 -7.54 17.57
N GLN A 115 -1.25 -8.11 16.37
CA GLN A 115 -1.30 -7.33 15.13
C GLN A 115 -2.48 -6.35 15.06
N GLU A 116 -3.60 -6.65 15.73
CA GLU A 116 -4.74 -5.74 15.79
C GLU A 116 -4.48 -4.53 16.69
N ILE A 117 -3.64 -4.70 17.72
CA ILE A 117 -3.20 -3.59 18.57
C ILE A 117 -2.30 -2.66 17.75
N VAL A 118 -1.39 -3.21 16.94
CA VAL A 118 -0.53 -2.44 16.02
C VAL A 118 -1.39 -1.68 15.00
N ARG A 119 -2.35 -2.36 14.37
CA ARG A 119 -3.33 -1.75 13.45
C ARG A 119 -4.04 -0.57 14.08
N ASP A 120 -4.66 -0.78 15.23
CA ASP A 120 -5.48 0.24 15.89
C ASP A 120 -4.62 1.43 16.35
N THR A 121 -3.36 1.19 16.70
CA THR A 121 -2.37 2.24 16.98
C THR A 121 -2.09 3.08 15.74
N LEU A 122 -1.84 2.44 14.58
CA LEU A 122 -1.59 3.16 13.32
C LEU A 122 -2.82 3.93 12.83
N TYR A 123 -4.02 3.42 13.08
CA TYR A 123 -5.27 4.13 12.82
C TYR A 123 -5.45 5.42 13.65
N ARG A 124 -4.67 5.62 14.72
CA ARG A 124 -4.63 6.91 15.43
C ARG A 124 -4.04 8.04 14.57
N PHE A 125 -3.24 7.71 13.55
CA PHE A 125 -2.77 8.67 12.56
C PHE A 125 -3.79 8.85 11.42
N SER A 126 -4.09 7.76 10.71
CA SER A 126 -5.14 7.68 9.69
C SER A 126 -5.31 6.23 9.22
N GLN A 127 -6.40 5.94 8.49
CA GLN A 127 -6.56 4.66 7.79
C GLN A 127 -5.37 4.40 6.83
N GLY A 128 -4.96 5.43 6.07
CA GLY A 128 -3.87 5.33 5.11
C GLY A 128 -2.51 5.02 5.75
N MET A 129 -2.24 5.50 6.97
CA MET A 129 -0.98 5.21 7.68
C MET A 129 -0.84 3.71 7.95
N LYS A 130 -1.88 3.07 8.48
CA LYS A 130 -1.89 1.62 8.70
C LYS A 130 -1.70 0.86 7.40
N VAL A 131 -2.43 1.25 6.35
CA VAL A 131 -2.36 0.59 5.04
C VAL A 131 -0.96 0.69 4.45
N ALA A 132 -0.28 1.83 4.59
CA ALA A 132 1.10 2.00 4.13
C ALA A 132 2.06 1.00 4.80
N VAL A 133 2.00 0.88 6.13
CA VAL A 133 2.83 -0.07 6.89
C VAL A 133 2.48 -1.52 6.56
N GLU A 134 1.19 -1.85 6.46
CA GLU A 134 0.73 -3.19 6.13
C GLU A 134 1.19 -3.63 4.74
N CYS A 135 1.06 -2.76 3.72
CA CYS A 135 1.49 -3.07 2.36
C CYS A 135 3.01 -3.20 2.26
N ALA A 136 3.77 -2.38 3.01
CA ALA A 136 5.22 -2.51 3.10
C ALA A 136 5.63 -3.88 3.64
N LEU A 137 5.00 -4.34 4.73
CA LEU A 137 5.24 -5.67 5.30
C LEU A 137 4.90 -6.79 4.30
N MET A 138 3.73 -6.70 3.64
CA MET A 138 3.32 -7.70 2.65
C MET A 138 4.30 -7.77 1.46
N ALA A 139 4.77 -6.62 0.96
CA ALA A 139 5.72 -6.59 -0.14
C ALA A 139 7.11 -7.11 0.27
N ALA A 140 7.57 -6.79 1.49
CA ALA A 140 8.82 -7.30 2.04
C ALA A 140 8.80 -8.83 2.19
N ASP A 141 7.76 -9.37 2.85
CA ASP A 141 7.62 -10.81 3.09
C ASP A 141 7.50 -11.62 1.78
N ALA A 142 6.90 -11.02 0.75
CA ALA A 142 6.83 -11.62 -0.57
C ALA A 142 8.15 -11.57 -1.36
N GLY A 143 9.22 -10.98 -0.80
CA GLY A 143 10.52 -10.87 -1.46
C GLY A 143 10.54 -9.89 -2.64
N LEU A 144 9.62 -8.92 -2.65
CA LEU A 144 9.44 -7.99 -3.77
C LEU A 144 10.24 -6.69 -3.61
N LEU A 145 10.89 -6.51 -2.46
CA LEU A 145 11.66 -5.32 -2.12
C LEU A 145 13.13 -5.65 -1.98
N ASP A 146 14.00 -4.75 -2.43
CA ASP A 146 15.41 -4.74 -2.05
C ASP A 146 15.53 -4.21 -0.61
N MET A 147 15.73 -5.12 0.35
CA MET A 147 15.82 -4.79 1.77
C MET A 147 17.11 -4.03 2.14
N GLY A 148 18.05 -3.84 1.20
CA GLY A 148 19.20 -2.97 1.37
C GLY A 148 18.90 -1.49 1.09
N GLN A 149 17.68 -1.15 0.66
CA GLN A 149 17.27 0.19 0.28
C GLN A 149 16.02 0.66 1.04
N GLU A 150 15.86 1.98 1.16
CA GLU A 150 14.61 2.58 1.63
C GLU A 150 13.47 2.41 0.59
N ILE A 151 12.23 2.53 1.07
CA ILE A 151 10.97 2.34 0.30
C ILE A 151 9.98 3.48 0.54
#